data_AF-A0A2H1IMT7-F1
#
_entry.id   AF-A0A2H1IMT7-F1
#
_cell.length_a   1.000
_cell.length_b   1.000
_cell.length_c   1.000
_cell.angle_alpha   90.00
_cell.angle_beta   90.00
_cell.angle_gamma   90.00
#
_symmetry.space_group_name_H-M   'P 1'
#
loop_
_entity.id
_entity.type
_entity.pdbx_description
1 polymer ?
#
loop_
_entity_poly.entity_id
_entity_poly.type
_entity_poly.pdbx_seq_one_letter_code
_entity_poly.pdbx_strand_id
1 'polypeptide(L)'
;MRSDAELPAILSAGSAASAPGSTQIEMMGFPAESAVTGPADAERFLDWRVDNDADLIKIIVEDPAATEVPALSIESLAALVEGAHARGLLTVAHVVTAAAFDRGLDAGVDVLTHAPLDRALAPHTLERMRDQGTAVSPTLVMMRAMADARLGDHADAAFAVALDNVRAMLGAGITLIAGTDANETPFAPVHHGPSLHEELDYLITVGMTSAEAIRAVTSSAAEVWVAGVSRHRS
;
A
#
# COMPACT_ATOMS: atom_id res chain seq x y z
N MET A 1 -4.66 -7.34 -17.15
CA MET A 1 -3.66 -8.40 -16.88
C MET A 1 -2.89 -8.77 -18.13
N ARG A 2 -1.62 -8.36 -18.21
CA ARG A 2 -0.70 -8.78 -19.27
C ARG A 2 0.00 -10.06 -18.78
N SER A 3 -0.16 -11.17 -19.49
CA SER A 3 0.43 -12.46 -19.11
C SER A 3 1.11 -13.14 -20.31
N ASP A 4 2.33 -13.62 -20.08
CA ASP A 4 3.06 -14.54 -20.95
C ASP A 4 3.19 -15.87 -20.19
N ALA A 5 3.22 -17.02 -20.87
CA ALA A 5 3.35 -18.31 -20.20
C ALA A 5 4.71 -18.50 -19.51
N GLU A 6 5.73 -17.73 -19.92
CA GLU A 6 7.09 -17.82 -19.38
C GLU A 6 7.46 -16.67 -18.42
N LEU A 7 6.61 -15.65 -18.29
CA LEU A 7 6.84 -14.48 -17.44
C LEU A 7 5.72 -14.30 -16.40
N PRO A 8 6.00 -13.63 -15.27
CA PRO A 8 4.95 -13.30 -14.31
C PRO A 8 3.88 -12.43 -14.98
N ALA A 9 2.61 -12.69 -14.65
CA ALA A 9 1.53 -11.78 -14.98
C ALA A 9 1.72 -10.47 -14.21
N ILE A 10 1.57 -9.34 -14.89
CA ILE A 10 1.74 -8.01 -14.30
C ILE A 10 0.39 -7.31 -14.22
N LEU A 11 0.08 -6.81 -13.02
CA LEU A 11 -0.92 -5.77 -12.78
C LEU A 11 -0.17 -4.47 -12.48
N SER A 12 -0.47 -3.42 -13.23
CA SER A 12 0.23 -2.14 -13.10
C SER A 12 -0.70 -1.01 -12.70
N ALA A 13 -0.24 -0.17 -11.75
CA ALA A 13 -0.87 1.11 -11.46
C ALA A 13 -0.39 2.25 -12.39
N GLY A 14 0.76 2.05 -13.04
CA GLY A 14 1.59 3.15 -13.51
C GLY A 14 1.95 4.11 -12.37
N SER A 15 1.89 5.42 -12.60
CA SER A 15 2.14 6.43 -11.58
C SER A 15 0.99 6.55 -10.58
N ALA A 16 1.33 6.78 -9.31
CA ALA A 16 0.36 7.01 -8.24
C ALA A 16 -0.20 8.43 -8.25
N ALA A 17 -1.42 8.62 -7.75
CA ALA A 17 -1.94 9.93 -7.41
C ALA A 17 -1.17 10.48 -6.20
N SER A 18 -0.64 11.69 -6.31
CA SER A 18 0.05 12.37 -5.22
C SER A 18 -0.21 13.86 -5.23
N ALA A 19 0.07 14.53 -4.10
CA ALA A 19 -0.07 15.97 -4.04
C ALA A 19 1.03 16.65 -4.89
N PRO A 20 0.77 17.83 -5.48
CA PRO A 20 1.81 18.64 -6.10
C PRO A 20 2.96 18.92 -5.12
N GLY A 21 4.20 18.80 -5.60
CA GLY A 21 5.40 18.98 -4.76
C GLY A 21 5.71 17.81 -3.82
N SER A 22 5.03 16.67 -3.95
CA SER A 22 5.36 15.47 -3.18
C SER A 22 6.69 14.85 -3.65
N THR A 23 7.28 14.02 -2.79
CA THR A 23 8.50 13.24 -3.10
C THR A 23 8.37 12.43 -4.39
N GLN A 24 7.17 11.90 -4.68
CA GLN A 24 6.94 11.09 -5.87
C GLN A 24 7.18 11.89 -7.16
N ILE A 25 6.76 13.16 -7.19
CA ILE A 25 6.94 14.04 -8.35
C ILE A 25 8.35 14.63 -8.35
N GLU A 26 8.79 15.22 -7.24
CA GLU A 26 10.03 16.00 -7.18
C GLU A 26 11.30 15.14 -7.19
N MET A 27 11.22 13.90 -6.67
CA MET A 27 12.39 13.05 -6.48
C MET A 27 12.29 11.71 -7.20
N MET A 28 11.11 11.08 -7.24
CA MET A 28 10.92 9.75 -7.83
C MET A 28 10.57 9.80 -9.33
N GLY A 29 10.46 11.00 -9.91
CA GLY A 29 10.29 11.20 -11.35
C GLY A 29 8.89 10.92 -11.87
N PHE A 30 7.86 10.98 -11.01
CA PHE A 30 6.49 10.88 -11.48
C PHE A 30 6.13 12.11 -12.33
N PRO A 31 5.40 11.92 -13.44
CA PRO A 31 5.07 13.02 -14.34
C PRO A 31 4.07 13.97 -13.68
N ALA A 32 4.03 15.23 -14.12
CA ALA A 32 3.16 16.26 -13.52
C ALA A 32 1.67 15.89 -13.57
N GLU A 33 1.25 15.08 -14.54
CA GLU A 33 -0.10 14.55 -14.69
C GLU A 33 -0.56 13.69 -13.50
N SER A 34 0.39 13.16 -12.72
CA SER A 34 0.11 12.43 -11.47
C SER A 34 -0.41 13.32 -10.32
N ALA A 35 -0.20 14.63 -10.42
CA ALA A 35 -0.55 15.58 -9.36
C ALA A 35 -2.06 15.77 -9.23
N VAL A 36 -2.60 15.66 -8.02
CA VAL A 36 -4.00 15.94 -7.70
C VAL A 36 -4.04 17.13 -6.74
N THR A 37 -4.56 18.28 -7.19
CA THR A 37 -4.59 19.51 -6.36
C THR A 37 -5.81 19.59 -5.45
N GLY A 38 -6.86 18.83 -5.77
CA GLY A 38 -8.13 18.82 -5.06
C GLY A 38 -9.09 17.74 -5.59
N PRO A 39 -10.29 17.59 -5.01
CA PRO A 39 -11.25 16.56 -5.41
C PRO A 39 -11.68 16.66 -6.88
N ALA A 40 -11.76 17.87 -7.43
CA ALA A 40 -12.14 18.11 -8.82
C ALA A 40 -11.12 17.57 -9.84
N ASP A 41 -9.87 17.34 -9.42
CA ASP A 41 -8.83 16.78 -10.29
C ASP A 41 -8.84 15.25 -10.33
N ALA A 42 -9.62 14.58 -9.47
CA ALA A 42 -9.63 13.13 -9.36
C ALA A 42 -9.99 12.47 -10.70
N GLU A 43 -11.07 12.91 -11.34
CA GLU A 43 -11.52 12.38 -12.64
C GLU A 43 -10.45 12.54 -13.73
N ARG A 44 -9.79 13.70 -13.79
CA ARG A 44 -8.68 13.95 -14.73
C ARG A 44 -7.53 12.96 -14.51
N PHE A 45 -7.12 12.73 -13.26
CA PHE A 45 -6.08 11.77 -12.94
C PHE A 45 -6.50 10.33 -13.32
N LEU A 46 -7.73 9.95 -12.97
CA LEU A 46 -8.25 8.60 -13.21
C LEU A 46 -8.39 8.30 -14.70
N ASP A 47 -8.91 9.24 -15.49
CA ASP A 47 -8.97 9.12 -16.96
C ASP A 47 -7.57 8.94 -17.54
N TRP A 48 -6.61 9.74 -17.08
CA TRP A 48 -5.22 9.58 -17.49
C TRP A 48 -4.63 8.20 -17.12
N ARG A 49 -5.07 7.56 -16.03
CA ARG A 49 -4.65 6.19 -15.68
C ARG A 49 -5.32 5.14 -16.55
N VAL A 50 -6.62 5.27 -16.82
CA VAL A 50 -7.35 4.39 -17.73
C VAL A 50 -6.77 4.46 -19.14
N ASP A 51 -6.52 5.67 -19.66
CA ASP A 51 -5.94 5.90 -20.99
C ASP A 51 -4.50 5.36 -21.13
N ASN A 52 -3.85 5.03 -20.02
CA ASN A 52 -2.50 4.45 -19.97
C ASN A 52 -2.50 3.02 -19.41
N ASP A 53 -3.61 2.29 -19.60
CA ASP A 53 -3.76 0.87 -19.29
C ASP A 53 -3.50 0.49 -17.82
N ALA A 54 -3.83 1.35 -16.86
CA ALA A 54 -3.73 0.97 -15.46
C ALA A 54 -4.74 -0.15 -15.12
N ASP A 55 -4.27 -1.22 -14.49
CA ASP A 55 -5.11 -2.31 -13.99
C ASP A 55 -5.74 -1.98 -12.63
N LEU A 56 -5.13 -1.07 -11.88
CA LEU A 56 -5.53 -0.60 -10.55
C LEU A 56 -5.04 0.84 -10.30
N ILE A 57 -5.51 1.49 -9.24
CA ILE A 57 -5.11 2.85 -8.89
C ILE A 57 -4.23 2.84 -7.64
N LYS A 58 -3.03 3.42 -7.75
CA LYS A 58 -2.15 3.66 -6.59
C LYS A 58 -2.34 5.09 -6.10
N ILE A 59 -2.44 5.28 -4.78
CA ILE A 59 -2.65 6.58 -4.14
C ILE A 59 -1.59 6.78 -3.06
N ILE A 60 -1.02 7.98 -2.95
CA ILE A 60 -0.13 8.36 -1.85
C ILE A 60 -0.95 9.00 -0.74
N VAL A 61 -1.03 8.33 0.40
CA VAL A 61 -1.75 8.80 1.59
C VAL A 61 -0.74 9.11 2.69
N GLU A 62 -0.47 10.40 2.86
CA GLU A 62 0.44 10.89 3.90
C GLU A 62 -0.32 11.37 5.13
N ASP A 63 0.36 11.34 6.28
CA ASP A 63 -0.04 12.07 7.47
C ASP A 63 0.55 13.49 7.42
N PRO A 64 -0.28 14.55 7.24
CA PRO A 64 0.19 15.92 7.14
C PRO A 64 0.95 16.41 8.38
N ALA A 65 0.79 15.76 9.53
CA ALA A 65 1.52 16.10 10.76
C ALA A 65 2.91 15.44 10.84
N ALA A 66 3.18 14.42 10.02
CA ALA A 66 4.42 13.64 10.03
C ALA A 66 5.28 13.86 8.77
N THR A 67 4.82 14.65 7.80
CA THR A 67 5.54 14.93 6.56
C THR A 67 5.73 16.44 6.34
N GLU A 68 6.85 16.81 5.73
CA GLU A 68 7.12 18.18 5.28
C GLU A 68 6.65 18.43 3.84
N VAL A 69 6.33 17.37 3.09
CA VAL A 69 5.81 17.49 1.73
C VAL A 69 4.27 17.59 1.74
N PRO A 70 3.65 18.25 0.75
CA PRO A 70 2.20 18.35 0.69
C PRO A 70 1.51 16.98 0.69
N ALA A 71 0.38 16.89 1.39
CA ALA A 71 -0.48 15.70 1.46
C ALA A 71 -1.83 15.98 0.81
N LEU A 72 -2.42 14.97 0.18
CA LEU A 72 -3.79 15.06 -0.36
C LEU A 72 -4.80 15.22 0.77
N SER A 73 -5.83 16.06 0.59
CA SER A 73 -6.93 16.17 1.54
C SER A 73 -7.79 14.90 1.56
N ILE A 74 -8.56 14.67 2.63
CA ILE A 74 -9.45 13.50 2.72
C ILE A 74 -10.47 13.51 1.58
N GLU A 75 -10.97 14.68 1.20
CA GLU A 75 -11.92 14.83 0.10
C GLU A 75 -11.29 14.43 -1.25
N SER A 76 -10.02 14.74 -1.48
CA SER A 76 -9.31 14.31 -2.70
C SER A 76 -9.09 12.79 -2.69
N LEU A 77 -8.75 12.21 -1.55
CA LEU A 77 -8.57 10.77 -1.40
C LEU A 77 -9.88 10.02 -1.66
N ALA A 78 -10.98 10.47 -1.04
CA ALA A 78 -12.30 9.89 -1.25
C ALA A 78 -12.75 10.00 -2.71
N ALA A 79 -12.57 11.17 -3.35
CA ALA A 79 -12.92 11.33 -4.76
C ALA A 79 -12.11 10.40 -5.69
N LEU A 80 -10.83 10.16 -5.40
CA LEU A 80 -10.01 9.21 -6.14
C LEU A 80 -10.50 7.77 -5.96
N VAL A 81 -10.87 7.38 -4.73
CA VAL A 81 -11.37 6.03 -4.44
C VAL A 81 -12.73 5.80 -5.08
N GLU A 82 -13.69 6.71 -4.88
CA GLU A 82 -15.02 6.64 -5.47
C GLU A 82 -14.96 6.59 -7.00
N GLY A 83 -14.13 7.44 -7.61
CA GLY A 83 -13.95 7.48 -9.06
C GLY A 83 -13.25 6.23 -9.60
N ALA A 84 -12.32 5.63 -8.85
CA ALA A 84 -11.68 4.36 -9.21
C ALA A 84 -12.69 3.21 -9.15
N HIS A 85 -13.47 3.12 -8.08
CA HIS A 85 -14.53 2.12 -7.93
C HIS A 85 -15.59 2.23 -9.02
N ALA A 86 -16.00 3.45 -9.39
CA ALA A 86 -16.94 3.69 -10.50
C ALA A 86 -16.40 3.24 -11.88
N ARG A 87 -15.08 3.17 -12.04
CA ARG A 87 -14.38 2.65 -13.24
C ARG A 87 -14.07 1.16 -13.15
N GLY A 88 -14.47 0.53 -12.07
CA GLY A 88 -14.20 -0.86 -11.84
C GLY A 88 -12.76 -1.19 -11.47
N LEU A 89 -12.05 -0.26 -10.81
CA LEU A 89 -10.65 -0.38 -10.46
C LEU A 89 -10.46 -0.51 -8.93
N LEU A 90 -9.59 -1.44 -8.55
CA LEU A 90 -9.10 -1.60 -7.18
C LEU A 90 -8.18 -0.43 -6.81
N THR A 91 -8.19 -0.01 -5.55
CA THR A 91 -7.31 1.03 -5.01
C THR A 91 -6.27 0.47 -4.04
N VAL A 92 -5.05 0.99 -4.15
CA VAL A 92 -3.93 0.62 -3.27
C VAL A 92 -3.30 1.90 -2.73
N ALA A 93 -3.21 2.05 -1.41
CA ALA A 93 -2.61 3.25 -0.81
C ALA A 93 -1.24 2.98 -0.20
N HIS A 94 -0.30 3.88 -0.47
CA HIS A 94 0.89 4.07 0.37
C HIS A 94 0.48 4.78 1.68
N VAL A 95 0.77 4.16 2.82
CA VAL A 95 0.50 4.60 4.20
C VAL A 95 1.63 4.12 5.11
N VAL A 96 2.33 5.03 5.78
CA VAL A 96 3.52 4.68 6.61
C VAL A 96 3.38 5.02 8.09
N THR A 97 2.28 5.70 8.48
CA THR A 97 1.97 6.03 9.87
C THR A 97 0.60 5.49 10.26
N ALA A 98 0.37 5.34 11.57
CA ALA A 98 -0.95 4.96 12.08
C ALA A 98 -2.05 5.97 11.68
N ALA A 99 -1.71 7.26 11.62
CA ALA A 99 -2.65 8.28 11.16
C ALA A 99 -2.94 8.17 9.65
N ALA A 100 -1.95 7.85 8.82
CA ALA A 100 -2.15 7.60 7.39
C ALA A 100 -3.06 6.39 7.15
N PHE A 101 -2.98 5.36 7.99
CA PHE A 101 -3.92 4.24 8.00
C PHE A 101 -5.37 4.71 8.19
N ASP A 102 -5.63 5.51 9.23
CA ASP A 102 -6.99 6.05 9.47
C ASP A 102 -7.48 6.88 8.27
N ARG A 103 -6.61 7.69 7.66
CA ARG A 103 -6.95 8.47 6.45
C ARG A 103 -7.28 7.59 5.25
N GLY A 104 -6.55 6.49 5.06
CA GLY A 104 -6.85 5.50 4.01
C GLY A 104 -8.21 4.84 4.21
N LEU A 105 -8.56 4.52 5.45
CA LEU A 105 -9.88 3.97 5.81
C LEU A 105 -11.01 5.00 5.74
N ASP A 106 -10.72 6.28 5.98
CA ASP A 106 -11.67 7.38 5.80
C ASP A 106 -12.02 7.55 4.31
N ALA A 107 -11.04 7.33 3.43
CA ALA A 107 -11.23 7.39 1.98
C ALA A 107 -11.85 6.10 1.39
N GLY A 108 -11.86 4.99 2.13
CA GLY A 108 -12.42 3.71 1.67
C GLY A 108 -11.48 2.88 0.79
N VAL A 109 -10.16 3.00 0.99
CA VAL A 109 -9.16 2.26 0.20
C VAL A 109 -9.28 0.74 0.41
N ASP A 110 -9.10 -0.02 -0.68
CA ASP A 110 -9.22 -1.49 -0.66
C ASP A 110 -7.99 -2.17 -0.07
N VAL A 111 -6.79 -1.71 -0.44
CA VAL A 111 -5.51 -2.30 0.01
C VAL A 111 -4.57 -1.23 0.57
N LEU A 112 -4.11 -1.43 1.81
CA LEU A 112 -3.11 -0.57 2.44
C LEU A 112 -1.70 -1.20 2.35
N THR A 113 -0.72 -0.40 1.98
CA THR A 113 0.73 -0.68 2.03
C THR A 113 1.35 0.48 2.77
N HIS A 114 1.96 0.38 3.95
CA HIS A 114 2.94 -0.57 4.46
C HIS A 114 2.58 -0.92 5.93
N ALA A 115 3.52 -1.41 6.75
CA ALA A 115 3.35 -1.49 8.20
C ALA A 115 3.82 -0.20 8.90
N PRO A 116 3.01 0.45 9.78
CA PRO A 116 3.44 1.68 10.46
C PRO A 116 4.60 1.46 11.43
N LEU A 117 5.59 2.36 11.37
CA LEU A 117 6.76 2.38 12.26
C LEU A 117 6.60 3.34 13.46
N ASP A 118 5.64 4.25 13.40
CA ASP A 118 5.53 5.40 14.32
C ASP A 118 4.90 5.02 15.66
N ARG A 119 3.78 4.28 15.63
CA ARG A 119 3.05 3.85 16.82
C ARG A 119 2.14 2.66 16.54
N ALA A 120 1.65 2.06 17.63
CA ALA A 120 0.64 1.02 17.56
C ALA A 120 -0.66 1.57 16.94
N LEU A 121 -1.28 0.77 16.06
CA LEU A 121 -2.64 1.01 15.58
C LEU A 121 -3.61 0.94 16.76
N ALA A 122 -4.57 1.87 16.78
CA ALA A 122 -5.60 1.87 17.79
C ALA A 122 -6.59 0.71 17.55
N PRO A 123 -7.21 0.13 18.59
CA PRO A 123 -8.18 -0.96 18.43
C PRO A 123 -9.32 -0.62 17.45
N HIS A 124 -9.82 0.62 17.49
CA HIS A 124 -10.88 1.07 16.59
C HIS A 124 -10.42 1.09 15.11
N THR A 125 -9.13 1.35 14.84
CA THR A 125 -8.57 1.27 13.48
C THR A 125 -8.63 -0.18 12.97
N LEU A 126 -8.26 -1.16 13.79
CA LEU A 126 -8.33 -2.58 13.45
C LEU A 126 -9.78 -3.06 13.22
N GLU A 127 -10.72 -2.59 14.04
CA GLU A 127 -12.15 -2.85 13.87
C GLU A 127 -12.65 -2.32 12.51
N ARG A 128 -12.30 -1.08 12.16
CA ARG A 128 -12.64 -0.49 10.86
C ARG A 128 -12.08 -1.27 9.69
N MET A 129 -10.80 -1.65 9.74
CA MET A 129 -10.17 -2.46 8.69
C MET A 129 -10.91 -3.78 8.46
N ARG A 130 -11.26 -4.47 9.54
CA ARG A 130 -12.03 -5.72 9.48
C ARG A 130 -13.43 -5.48 8.88
N ASP A 131 -14.14 -4.47 9.37
CA ASP A 131 -15.52 -4.20 8.97
C ASP A 131 -15.63 -3.71 7.52
N GLN A 132 -14.63 -2.97 7.04
CA GLN A 132 -14.50 -2.56 5.63
C GLN A 132 -13.96 -3.67 4.71
N GLY A 133 -13.38 -4.73 5.28
CA GLY A 133 -12.72 -5.78 4.50
C GLY A 133 -11.41 -5.34 3.84
N THR A 134 -10.77 -4.28 4.35
CA THR A 134 -9.51 -3.75 3.85
C THR A 134 -8.39 -4.77 4.00
N ALA A 135 -7.68 -5.05 2.91
CA ALA A 135 -6.50 -5.90 2.92
C ALA A 135 -5.23 -5.09 3.19
N VAL A 136 -4.18 -5.76 3.67
CA VAL A 136 -2.88 -5.13 3.91
C VAL A 136 -1.75 -5.92 3.28
N SER A 137 -0.84 -5.22 2.62
CA SER A 137 0.48 -5.72 2.27
C SER A 137 1.52 -4.96 3.09
N PRO A 138 2.12 -5.57 4.13
CA PRO A 138 2.86 -4.83 5.14
C PRO A 138 4.28 -4.44 4.71
N THR A 139 4.87 -5.15 3.74
CA THR A 139 6.21 -4.88 3.20
C THR A 139 7.26 -4.73 4.30
N LEU A 140 7.28 -5.66 5.25
CA LEU A 140 8.18 -5.63 6.41
C LEU A 140 9.65 -5.56 5.99
N VAL A 141 10.04 -6.16 4.86
CA VAL A 141 11.39 -6.02 4.30
C VAL A 141 11.73 -4.56 3.98
N MET A 142 10.83 -3.85 3.30
CA MET A 142 10.99 -2.42 3.03
C MET A 142 10.98 -1.59 4.31
N MET A 143 10.08 -1.90 5.25
CA MET A 143 9.99 -1.15 6.51
C MET A 143 11.24 -1.33 7.38
N ARG A 144 11.89 -2.49 7.33
CA ARG A 144 13.22 -2.71 7.92
C ARG A 144 14.26 -1.81 7.26
N ALA A 145 14.37 -1.85 5.93
CA ALA A 145 15.33 -1.05 5.18
C ALA A 145 15.16 0.46 5.42
N MET A 146 13.91 0.93 5.48
CA MET A 146 13.60 2.32 5.81
C MET A 146 13.95 2.70 7.24
N ALA A 147 13.68 1.83 8.21
CA ALA A 147 14.07 2.04 9.60
C ALA A 147 15.60 2.17 9.73
N ASP A 148 16.36 1.26 9.10
CA ASP A 148 17.83 1.30 9.05
C ASP A 148 18.36 2.59 8.45
N ALA A 149 17.79 3.00 7.32
CA ALA A 149 18.31 4.12 6.56
C ALA A 149 17.95 5.49 7.18
N ARG A 150 16.85 5.58 7.95
CA ARG A 150 16.32 6.86 8.45
C ARG A 150 16.39 7.05 9.96
N LEU A 151 16.37 5.97 10.75
CA LEU A 151 16.11 6.06 12.20
C LEU A 151 17.34 5.75 13.07
N GLY A 152 18.44 5.30 12.47
CA GLY A 152 19.70 5.05 13.17
C GLY A 152 19.51 4.11 14.36
N ASP A 153 19.95 4.53 15.55
CA ASP A 153 19.84 3.75 16.79
C ASP A 153 18.39 3.40 17.19
N HIS A 154 17.39 4.07 16.62
CA HIS A 154 15.97 3.80 16.88
C HIS A 154 15.35 2.80 15.89
N ALA A 155 16.11 2.33 14.89
CA ALA A 155 15.62 1.46 13.82
C ALA A 155 14.97 0.18 14.36
N ASP A 156 15.62 -0.50 15.30
CA ASP A 156 15.11 -1.75 15.88
C ASP A 156 13.81 -1.53 16.67
N ALA A 157 13.74 -0.43 17.44
CA ALA A 157 12.55 -0.10 18.21
C ALA A 157 11.36 0.24 17.30
N ALA A 158 11.58 1.03 16.24
CA ALA A 158 10.56 1.35 15.26
C ALA A 158 10.11 0.10 14.48
N PHE A 159 11.05 -0.75 14.07
CA PHE A 159 10.72 -1.99 13.38
C PHE A 159 9.92 -2.97 14.26
N ALA A 160 10.21 -3.02 15.57
CA ALA A 160 9.40 -3.78 16.52
C ALA A 160 7.93 -3.29 16.55
N VAL A 161 7.69 -1.98 16.44
CA VAL A 161 6.33 -1.42 16.32
C VAL A 161 5.64 -1.91 15.05
N ALA A 162 6.34 -1.95 13.91
CA ALA A 162 5.79 -2.49 12.67
C ALA A 162 5.42 -3.98 12.81
N LEU A 163 6.28 -4.80 13.42
CA LEU A 163 5.99 -6.21 13.69
C LEU A 163 4.78 -6.39 14.61
N ASP A 164 4.67 -5.57 15.65
CA ASP A 164 3.54 -5.60 16.59
C ASP A 164 2.22 -5.17 15.91
N ASN A 165 2.28 -4.18 15.02
CA ASN A 165 1.13 -3.77 14.21
C ASN A 165 0.65 -4.89 13.29
N VAL A 166 1.55 -5.57 12.57
CA VAL A 166 1.18 -6.70 11.70
C VAL A 166 0.64 -7.87 12.53
N ARG A 167 1.20 -8.14 13.72
CA ARG A 167 0.66 -9.13 14.65
C ARG A 167 -0.75 -8.78 15.11
N ALA A 168 -1.01 -7.51 15.41
CA ALA A 168 -2.33 -7.03 15.79
C ALA A 168 -3.33 -7.17 14.63
N MET A 169 -2.92 -6.87 13.39
CA MET A 169 -3.74 -7.07 12.20
C MET A 169 -4.10 -8.55 12.01
N LEU A 170 -3.11 -9.44 12.13
CA LEU A 170 -3.31 -10.89 12.04
C LEU A 170 -4.29 -11.37 13.12
N GLY A 171 -4.10 -10.92 14.37
CA GLY A 171 -4.98 -11.27 15.50
C GLY A 171 -6.41 -10.76 15.35
N ALA A 172 -6.62 -9.66 14.65
CA ALA A 172 -7.93 -9.09 14.33
C ALA A 172 -8.62 -9.77 13.12
N GLY A 173 -7.93 -10.69 12.43
CA GLY A 173 -8.45 -11.39 11.25
C GLY A 173 -8.43 -10.55 9.97
N ILE A 174 -7.58 -9.52 9.90
CA ILE A 174 -7.39 -8.72 8.68
C ILE A 174 -6.67 -9.56 7.62
N THR A 175 -7.08 -9.42 6.37
CA THR A 175 -6.45 -10.11 5.25
C THR A 175 -5.06 -9.55 4.99
N LEU A 176 -4.04 -10.36 5.27
CA LEU A 176 -2.64 -10.04 5.02
C LEU A 176 -2.15 -10.79 3.78
N ILE A 177 -1.55 -10.05 2.85
CA ILE A 177 -0.93 -10.59 1.64
C ILE A 177 0.54 -10.16 1.59
N ALA A 178 1.41 -11.04 1.11
CA ALA A 178 2.82 -10.72 1.03
C ALA A 178 3.06 -9.72 -0.11
N GLY A 179 3.88 -8.72 0.18
CA GLY A 179 4.46 -7.81 -0.81
C GLY A 179 5.71 -7.21 -0.19
N THR A 180 6.72 -6.91 -0.99
CA THR A 180 8.07 -6.59 -0.48
C THR A 180 8.44 -5.13 -0.70
N ASP A 181 7.75 -4.45 -1.61
CA ASP A 181 8.18 -3.18 -2.21
C ASP A 181 9.59 -3.26 -2.83
N ALA A 182 9.85 -4.37 -3.55
CA ALA A 182 11.11 -4.59 -4.26
C ALA A 182 11.39 -3.48 -5.27
N ASN A 183 12.60 -2.94 -5.21
CA ASN A 183 13.06 -1.77 -5.94
C ASN A 183 14.60 -1.75 -6.05
N GLU A 184 15.11 -0.88 -6.92
CA GLU A 184 16.55 -0.66 -7.11
C GLU A 184 17.03 0.70 -6.57
N THR A 185 16.27 1.33 -5.68
CA THR A 185 16.65 2.64 -5.12
C THR A 185 17.90 2.51 -4.26
N PRO A 186 18.84 3.46 -4.33
CA PRO A 186 20.09 3.37 -3.57
C PRO A 186 19.92 3.65 -2.07
N PHE A 187 18.79 4.25 -1.67
CA PHE A 187 18.56 4.68 -0.30
C PHE A 187 18.03 3.55 0.60
N ALA A 188 17.12 2.72 0.09
CA ALA A 188 16.55 1.57 0.79
C ALA A 188 16.30 0.44 -0.23
N PRO A 189 17.37 -0.23 -0.71
CA PRO A 189 17.25 -1.24 -1.75
C PRO A 189 16.53 -2.49 -1.22
N VAL A 190 15.58 -3.00 -2.00
CA VAL A 190 14.87 -4.26 -1.71
C VAL A 190 14.93 -5.13 -2.96
N HIS A 191 15.74 -6.19 -2.92
CA HIS A 191 16.06 -6.97 -4.12
C HIS A 191 14.87 -7.80 -4.64
N HIS A 192 14.60 -7.72 -5.94
CA HIS A 192 13.61 -8.57 -6.62
C HIS A 192 13.97 -10.05 -6.49
N GLY A 193 13.01 -10.88 -6.07
CA GLY A 193 13.18 -12.33 -5.88
C GLY A 193 13.43 -12.69 -4.41
N PRO A 194 14.67 -12.57 -3.88
CA PRO A 194 15.00 -12.97 -2.51
C PRO A 194 14.15 -12.30 -1.43
N SER A 195 13.79 -11.02 -1.60
CA SER A 195 12.99 -10.28 -0.62
C SER A 195 11.62 -10.92 -0.34
N LEU A 196 11.06 -11.71 -1.27
CA LEU A 196 9.79 -12.38 -1.02
C LEU A 196 9.94 -13.47 0.05
N HIS A 197 11.08 -14.15 0.09
CA HIS A 197 11.37 -15.13 1.13
C HIS A 197 11.54 -14.47 2.50
N GLU A 198 12.24 -13.33 2.54
CA GLU A 198 12.41 -12.54 3.77
C GLU A 198 11.07 -12.01 4.30
N GLU A 199 10.17 -11.55 3.42
CA GLU A 199 8.83 -11.12 3.81
C GLU A 199 8.01 -12.28 4.40
N LEU A 200 8.09 -13.48 3.81
CA LEU A 200 7.44 -14.66 4.35
C LEU A 200 7.99 -15.05 5.74
N ASP A 201 9.30 -14.95 5.94
CA ASP A 201 9.93 -15.20 7.25
C ASP A 201 9.45 -14.19 8.31
N TYR A 202 9.28 -12.91 7.94
CA TYR A 202 8.68 -11.91 8.83
C TYR A 202 7.21 -12.21 9.14
N LEU A 203 6.42 -12.60 8.14
CA LEU A 203 5.01 -12.96 8.34
C LEU A 203 4.87 -14.18 9.27
N ILE A 204 5.77 -15.15 9.19
CA ILE A 204 5.83 -16.27 10.14
C ILE A 204 6.24 -15.78 11.54
N THR A 205 7.23 -14.89 11.62
CA THR A 205 7.72 -14.30 12.88
C THR A 205 6.63 -13.54 13.65
N VAL A 206 5.74 -12.84 12.94
CA VAL A 206 4.62 -12.12 13.58
C VAL A 206 3.48 -13.05 14.00
N GLY A 207 3.44 -14.30 13.52
CA GLY A 207 2.55 -15.33 14.03
C GLY A 207 1.82 -16.17 12.98
N MET A 208 2.08 -15.99 11.67
CA MET A 208 1.50 -16.88 10.66
C MET A 208 2.10 -18.29 10.76
N THR A 209 1.27 -19.30 10.58
CA THR A 209 1.73 -20.64 10.23
C THR A 209 2.34 -20.65 8.83
N SER A 210 3.18 -21.64 8.52
CA SER A 210 3.73 -21.78 7.17
C SER A 210 2.64 -21.92 6.09
N ALA A 211 1.50 -22.52 6.43
CA ALA A 211 0.38 -22.63 5.52
C ALA A 211 -0.32 -21.28 5.26
N GLU A 212 -0.41 -20.42 6.27
CA GLU A 212 -0.92 -19.04 6.11
C GLU A 212 0.04 -18.19 5.28
N ALA A 213 1.34 -18.29 5.53
CA ALA A 213 2.38 -17.62 4.76
C ALA A 213 2.32 -18.01 3.27
N ILE A 214 2.14 -19.30 2.95
CA ILE A 214 1.94 -19.77 1.56
C ILE A 214 0.65 -19.20 0.97
N ARG A 215 -0.46 -19.14 1.73
CA ARG A 215 -1.71 -18.54 1.24
C ARG A 215 -1.56 -17.04 0.95
N ALA A 216 -0.76 -16.32 1.76
CA ALA A 216 -0.48 -14.90 1.58
C ALA A 216 0.23 -14.56 0.26
N VAL A 217 0.93 -15.53 -0.36
CA VAL A 217 1.56 -15.41 -1.71
C VAL A 217 0.80 -16.17 -2.80
N THR A 218 -0.30 -16.83 -2.48
CA THR A 218 -1.08 -17.62 -3.45
C THR A 218 -2.56 -17.25 -3.40
N SER A 219 -3.40 -18.02 -2.70
CA SER A 219 -4.85 -17.87 -2.75
C SER A 219 -5.34 -16.53 -2.22
N SER A 220 -4.77 -16.04 -1.10
CA SER A 220 -5.18 -14.75 -0.53
C SER A 220 -4.75 -13.59 -1.42
N ALA A 221 -3.54 -13.66 -1.99
CA ALA A 221 -3.07 -12.69 -2.97
C ALA A 221 -3.95 -12.71 -4.23
N ALA A 222 -4.32 -13.88 -4.74
CA ALA A 222 -5.22 -14.01 -5.88
C ALA A 222 -6.62 -13.44 -5.58
N GLU A 223 -7.15 -13.66 -4.37
CA GLU A 223 -8.43 -13.08 -3.96
C GLU A 223 -8.38 -11.54 -3.93
N VAL A 224 -7.34 -10.96 -3.34
CA VAL A 224 -7.17 -9.50 -3.30
C VAL A 224 -6.94 -8.92 -4.69
N TRP A 225 -5.98 -9.47 -5.46
CA TRP A 225 -5.55 -8.87 -6.72
C TRP A 225 -6.41 -9.24 -7.92
N VAL A 226 -6.79 -10.51 -8.06
CA VAL A 226 -7.51 -11.00 -9.24
C VAL A 226 -9.02 -10.88 -9.05
N ALA A 227 -9.53 -11.34 -7.90
CA ALA A 227 -10.96 -11.24 -7.62
C ALA A 227 -11.36 -9.80 -7.25
N GLY A 228 -10.51 -9.04 -6.57
CA GLY A 228 -10.73 -7.60 -6.33
C GLY A 228 -10.91 -6.80 -7.62
N VAL A 229 -9.98 -6.94 -8.57
CA VAL A 229 -10.11 -6.31 -9.90
C VAL A 229 -11.36 -6.78 -10.66
N SER A 230 -11.78 -8.03 -10.46
CA SER A 230 -12.98 -8.58 -11.10
C SER A 230 -14.29 -8.09 -10.48
N ARG A 231 -14.34 -7.89 -9.14
CA ARG A 231 -15.52 -7.41 -8.40
C ARG A 231 -15.91 -5.99 -8.77
N HIS A 232 -14.94 -5.15 -9.09
CA HIS A 232 -15.21 -3.77 -9.47
C HIS A 232 -15.63 -3.66 -10.96
N ARG A 233 -15.20 -4.58 -11.83
CA ARG A 233 -15.55 -4.56 -13.27
C ARG A 233 -16.96 -5.08 -13.63
N SER A 234 -17.70 -5.61 -12.66
CA SER A 234 -19.06 -6.18 -12.83
C SER A 234 -20.15 -5.21 -12.41
#